data_AF-A0A960QL00-F1
#
_entry.id   AF-A0A960QL00-F1
#
_cell.length_a   1.000
_cell.length_b   1.000
_cell.length_c   1.000
_cell.angle_alpha   90.00
_cell.angle_beta   90.00
_cell.angle_gamma   90.00
#
_symmetry.space_group_name_H-M   'P 1'
#
loop_
_entity.id
_entity.type
_entity.pdbx_description
1 polymer ?
#
loop_
_entity_poly.entity_id
_entity_poly.type
_entity_poly.pdbx_seq_one_letter_code
_entity_poly.pdbx_strand_id
1 'polypeptide(L)'
;MVKRYIKQWSDFSSSPIKPLFWMLIGPLLILLTLLVSLPTFYDPFLPCVSVLGLLLAWKWGMNGLSVTLLTFAAYFGSQFFLGAHGVPLWKFGWGCSLALALTISFLAMEELKKYYHTLKSEGDHSIAQLKVSLHMIGEKAASEKRKVESEVERLHKELKASHDEMQALLQLVEASRVEAEKSQYQNETLSAESLKQHRQIETLKLQSAESMEELESLQEQHMRLLEENRKRLKKLNHARTEYAQMQLLFDAAQKDFQKFRAVILSQRQQLQEKTVPITPVKTPAKPKSQEDRSQQLVLKTLEKDKTTIKKMYEQMQKDHTKLTKILKEAKANEEEHVHTLESQVLDNQKKLEQTKSELVSLEREIFAVKKGMQQQGLEVS
;
A
#
# COMPACT_ATOMS: atom_id res chain seq x y z
N MET A 1 -59.98 68.85 37.85
CA MET A 1 -60.10 68.83 36.38
C MET A 1 -59.09 69.75 35.68
N VAL A 2 -58.96 71.01 36.08
CA VAL A 2 -58.08 72.01 35.42
C VAL A 2 -56.61 71.56 35.24
N LYS A 3 -56.00 70.90 36.23
CA LYS A 3 -54.61 70.40 36.13
C LYS A 3 -54.39 69.30 35.07
N ARG A 4 -55.40 68.47 34.77
CA ARG A 4 -55.29 67.44 33.71
C ARG A 4 -55.32 68.09 32.32
N TYR A 5 -56.18 69.07 32.11
CA TYR A 5 -56.25 69.82 30.85
C TYR A 5 -54.95 70.59 30.57
N ILE A 6 -54.33 71.19 31.59
CA ILE A 6 -53.06 71.91 31.43
C ILE A 6 -51.92 70.96 31.05
N LYS A 7 -51.85 69.78 31.67
CA LYS A 7 -50.82 68.78 31.33
C LYS A 7 -51.02 68.22 29.91
N GLN A 8 -52.27 67.93 29.53
CA GLN A 8 -52.61 67.44 28.20
C GLN A 8 -52.35 68.49 27.11
N TRP A 9 -52.54 69.78 27.41
CA TRP A 9 -52.14 70.89 26.55
C TRP A 9 -50.63 71.07 26.45
N SER A 10 -49.90 70.86 27.54
CA SER A 10 -48.43 70.86 27.55
C SER A 10 -47.87 69.72 26.69
N ASP A 11 -48.43 68.52 26.82
CA ASP A 11 -48.04 67.33 26.04
C ASP A 11 -48.45 67.46 24.56
N PHE A 12 -49.54 68.19 24.28
CA PHE A 12 -49.91 68.57 22.91
C PHE A 12 -48.97 69.64 22.33
N SER A 13 -48.52 70.59 23.15
CA SER A 13 -47.60 71.66 22.72
C SER A 13 -46.21 71.13 22.32
N SER A 14 -45.81 69.96 22.81
CA SER A 14 -44.55 69.27 22.46
C SER A 14 -44.70 68.19 21.39
N SER A 15 -45.91 67.95 20.87
CA SER A 15 -46.19 66.90 19.90
C SER A 15 -45.89 67.32 18.45
N PRO A 16 -45.38 66.43 17.59
CA PRO A 16 -45.20 66.69 16.15
C PRO A 16 -46.51 66.93 15.39
N ILE A 17 -47.66 66.68 16.03
CA ILE A 17 -49.01 66.89 15.45
C ILE A 17 -49.46 68.35 15.59
N LYS A 18 -48.82 69.13 16.46
CA LYS A 18 -49.14 70.55 16.71
C LYS A 18 -49.20 71.41 15.44
N PRO A 19 -48.16 71.47 14.57
CA PRO A 19 -48.22 72.30 13.37
C PRO A 19 -49.32 71.84 12.40
N LEU A 20 -49.57 70.52 12.29
CA LEU A 20 -50.66 69.98 11.47
C LEU A 20 -52.04 70.41 11.99
N PHE A 21 -52.24 70.39 13.30
CA PHE A 21 -53.48 70.83 13.93
C PHE A 21 -53.75 72.33 13.73
N TRP A 22 -52.74 73.19 13.94
CA TRP A 22 -52.88 74.63 13.73
C TRP A 22 -53.02 74.99 12.25
N MET A 23 -52.37 74.26 11.35
CA MET A 23 -52.54 74.38 9.90
C MET A 23 -53.97 74.04 9.45
N LEU A 24 -54.68 73.16 10.17
CA LEU A 24 -56.06 72.80 9.85
C LEU A 24 -57.09 73.74 10.51
N ILE A 25 -56.79 74.19 11.73
CA ILE A 25 -57.65 75.10 12.49
C ILE A 25 -57.69 76.49 11.88
N GLY A 26 -56.57 77.01 11.38
CA GLY A 26 -56.53 78.36 10.83
C GLY A 26 -57.49 78.54 9.63
N PRO A 27 -57.44 77.70 8.58
CA PRO A 27 -58.41 77.70 7.49
C PRO A 27 -59.84 77.41 7.95
N LEU A 28 -60.02 76.59 8.98
CA LEU A 28 -61.34 76.29 9.55
C LEU A 28 -61.92 77.50 10.29
N LEU A 29 -61.09 78.30 10.98
CA LEU A 29 -61.48 79.57 11.58
C LEU A 29 -61.79 80.62 10.51
N ILE A 30 -61.04 80.65 9.41
CA ILE A 30 -61.36 81.51 8.25
C ILE A 30 -62.69 81.10 7.64
N LEU A 31 -62.94 79.80 7.44
CA LEU A 31 -64.19 79.29 6.91
C LEU A 31 -65.38 79.59 7.84
N LEU A 32 -65.18 79.42 9.16
CA LEU A 32 -66.20 79.72 10.16
C LEU A 32 -66.50 81.23 10.23
N THR A 33 -65.47 82.08 10.22
CA THR A 33 -65.65 83.54 10.19
C THR A 33 -66.29 84.00 8.88
N LEU A 34 -66.08 83.31 7.75
CA LEU A 34 -66.82 83.57 6.51
C LEU A 34 -68.28 83.08 6.60
N LEU A 35 -68.52 81.88 7.14
CA LEU A 35 -69.86 81.30 7.27
C LEU A 35 -70.78 82.15 8.15
N VAL A 36 -70.26 82.69 9.25
CA VAL A 36 -71.03 83.54 10.16
C VAL A 36 -71.26 84.94 9.56
N SER A 37 -70.46 85.39 8.57
CA SER A 37 -70.63 86.73 7.93
C SER A 37 -71.63 86.74 6.78
N LEU A 38 -71.89 85.59 6.16
CA LEU A 38 -72.82 85.46 5.03
C LEU A 38 -74.22 86.07 5.24
N PRO A 39 -74.88 85.94 6.41
CA PRO A 39 -76.24 86.47 6.60
C PRO A 39 -76.28 87.98 6.84
N THR A 40 -75.16 88.58 7.24
CA THR A 40 -75.12 89.95 7.79
C THR A 40 -74.55 90.98 6.81
N PHE A 41 -73.86 90.55 5.75
CA PHE A 41 -73.27 91.43 4.74
C PHE A 41 -73.28 90.83 3.34
N TYR A 42 -73.85 91.55 2.38
CA TYR A 42 -73.71 91.28 0.94
C TYR A 42 -72.45 91.96 0.40
N ASP A 43 -71.28 91.64 0.98
CA ASP A 43 -70.00 92.20 0.55
C ASP A 43 -69.06 91.07 0.06
N PRO A 44 -69.04 90.78 -1.26
CA PRO A 44 -68.31 89.64 -1.82
C PRO A 44 -66.79 89.84 -1.79
N PHE A 45 -66.29 91.05 -1.53
CA PHE A 45 -64.86 91.35 -1.64
C PHE A 45 -64.04 90.75 -0.50
N LEU A 46 -64.56 90.75 0.72
CA LEU A 46 -63.86 90.21 1.90
C LEU A 46 -63.58 88.69 1.82
N PRO A 47 -64.54 87.80 1.46
CA PRO A 47 -64.25 86.39 1.21
C PRO A 47 -63.24 86.19 0.07
N CYS A 48 -63.35 86.94 -1.02
CA CYS A 48 -62.41 86.83 -2.14
C CYS A 48 -60.98 87.20 -1.75
N VAL A 49 -60.79 88.30 -1.01
CA VAL A 49 -59.47 88.73 -0.51
C VAL A 49 -58.90 87.70 0.48
N SER A 50 -59.74 87.06 1.29
CA SER A 50 -59.34 86.03 2.25
C SER A 50 -58.86 84.75 1.55
N VAL A 51 -59.59 84.27 0.55
CA VAL A 51 -59.23 83.07 -0.21
C VAL A 51 -57.99 83.33 -1.08
N LEU A 52 -57.97 84.45 -1.81
CA LEU A 52 -56.79 84.86 -2.58
C LEU A 52 -55.58 85.04 -1.67
N GLY A 53 -55.79 85.59 -0.48
CA GLY A 53 -54.73 85.80 0.47
C GLY A 53 -54.15 84.51 1.05
N LEU A 54 -55.01 83.52 1.31
CA LEU A 54 -54.55 82.18 1.69
C LEU A 54 -53.73 81.52 0.57
N LEU A 55 -54.13 81.67 -0.70
CA LEU A 55 -53.38 81.15 -1.84
C LEU A 55 -52.04 81.88 -2.05
N LEU A 56 -52.02 83.20 -1.87
CA LEU A 56 -50.81 84.01 -1.95
C LEU A 56 -49.84 83.65 -0.82
N ALA A 57 -50.32 83.53 0.41
CA ALA A 57 -49.52 83.10 1.56
C ALA A 57 -48.99 81.66 1.39
N TRP A 58 -49.78 80.77 0.79
CA TRP A 58 -49.35 79.41 0.46
C TRP A 58 -48.22 79.39 -0.57
N LYS A 59 -48.37 80.15 -1.66
CA LYS A 59 -47.43 80.11 -2.79
C LYS A 59 -46.17 80.93 -2.53
N TRP A 60 -46.29 82.11 -1.93
CA TRP A 60 -45.22 83.11 -1.79
C TRP A 60 -44.73 83.30 -0.35
N GLY A 61 -45.24 82.51 0.58
CA GLY A 61 -44.77 82.47 1.95
C GLY A 61 -44.96 83.80 2.67
N MET A 62 -43.91 84.26 3.39
CA MET A 62 -43.94 85.50 4.19
C MET A 62 -44.28 86.73 3.34
N ASN A 63 -43.75 86.81 2.11
CA ASN A 63 -44.05 87.91 1.19
C ASN A 63 -45.54 87.91 0.79
N GLY A 64 -46.12 86.72 0.60
CA GLY A 64 -47.56 86.55 0.37
C GLY A 64 -48.37 87.02 1.58
N LEU A 65 -48.00 86.62 2.80
CA LEU A 65 -48.68 87.07 4.02
C LEU A 65 -48.62 88.60 4.16
N SER A 66 -47.45 89.23 3.98
CA SER A 66 -47.30 90.68 4.07
C SER A 66 -48.19 91.43 3.07
N VAL A 67 -48.26 90.96 1.81
CA VAL A 67 -49.15 91.53 0.78
C VAL A 67 -50.61 91.41 1.18
N THR A 68 -51.00 90.29 1.78
CA THR A 68 -52.40 90.07 2.19
C THR A 68 -52.82 90.90 3.39
N LEU A 69 -51.94 91.04 4.39
CA LEU A 69 -52.15 91.94 5.53
C LEU A 69 -52.21 93.40 5.08
N LEU A 70 -51.35 93.81 4.15
CA LEU A 70 -51.40 95.15 3.54
C LEU A 70 -52.72 95.37 2.79
N THR A 71 -53.20 94.35 2.07
CA THR A 71 -54.48 94.40 1.34
C THR A 71 -55.66 94.52 2.30
N PHE A 72 -55.65 93.79 3.43
CA PHE A 72 -56.64 93.97 4.49
C PHE A 72 -56.58 95.37 5.10
N ALA A 73 -55.38 95.87 5.41
CA ALA A 73 -55.19 97.21 5.96
C ALA A 73 -55.70 98.30 5.00
N ALA A 74 -55.41 98.17 3.70
CA ALA A 74 -55.89 99.09 2.67
C ALA A 74 -57.41 99.00 2.49
N TYR A 75 -57.97 97.78 2.50
CA TYR A 75 -59.41 97.54 2.42
C TYR A 75 -60.16 98.23 3.56
N PHE A 76 -59.77 97.95 4.80
CA PHE A 76 -60.41 98.55 5.98
C PHE A 76 -60.10 100.04 6.12
N GLY A 77 -58.91 100.49 5.73
CA GLY A 77 -58.57 101.91 5.68
C GLY A 77 -59.48 102.67 4.72
N SER A 78 -59.69 102.15 3.51
CA SER A 78 -60.59 102.77 2.53
C SER A 78 -62.03 102.85 3.05
N GLN A 79 -62.53 101.79 3.69
CA GLN A 79 -63.86 101.75 4.29
C GLN A 79 -64.01 102.71 5.47
N PHE A 80 -62.96 102.88 6.28
CA PHE A 80 -62.94 103.82 7.41
C PHE A 80 -62.96 105.28 6.97
N PHE A 81 -62.20 105.64 5.91
CA PHE A 81 -62.09 107.03 5.45
C PHE A 81 -63.19 107.46 4.46
N LEU A 82 -63.72 106.55 3.64
CA LEU A 82 -64.70 106.87 2.59
C LEU A 82 -66.14 106.48 2.95
N GLY A 83 -66.36 105.73 4.03
CA GLY A 83 -67.68 105.30 4.47
C GLY A 83 -68.50 106.44 5.08
N ALA A 84 -69.64 106.80 4.46
CA ALA A 84 -70.50 107.91 4.89
C ALA A 84 -71.20 107.70 6.26
N HIS A 85 -71.15 106.51 6.84
CA HIS A 85 -71.60 106.22 8.20
C HIS A 85 -70.58 105.29 8.86
N GLY A 86 -70.18 105.61 10.08
CA GLY A 86 -69.08 104.94 10.80
C GLY A 86 -69.13 103.42 10.64
N VAL A 87 -68.05 102.86 10.10
CA VAL A 87 -67.87 101.41 10.01
C VAL A 87 -68.10 100.83 11.41
N PRO A 88 -69.12 99.98 11.61
CA PRO A 88 -69.44 99.54 12.95
C PRO A 88 -68.27 98.67 13.44
N LEU A 89 -67.81 98.95 14.67
CA LEU A 89 -66.58 98.41 15.28
C LEU A 89 -66.40 96.89 15.09
N TRP A 90 -67.51 96.17 14.98
CA TRP A 90 -67.52 94.73 14.71
C TRP A 90 -66.94 94.35 13.34
N LYS A 91 -67.14 95.11 12.25
CA LYS A 91 -66.51 94.81 10.93
C LYS A 91 -64.99 94.80 11.01
N PHE A 92 -64.43 95.75 11.76
CA PHE A 92 -63.00 95.82 12.03
C PHE A 92 -62.52 94.60 12.83
N GLY A 93 -63.29 94.20 13.86
CA GLY A 93 -63.02 92.98 14.64
C GLY A 93 -62.96 91.70 13.79
N TRP A 94 -63.80 91.61 12.74
CA TRP A 94 -63.80 90.46 11.83
C TRP A 94 -62.58 90.46 10.92
N GLY A 95 -62.20 91.63 10.39
CA GLY A 95 -60.96 91.82 9.66
C GLY A 95 -59.73 91.41 10.45
N CYS A 96 -59.65 91.85 11.71
CA CYS A 96 -58.56 91.48 12.62
C CYS A 96 -58.57 89.98 12.93
N SER A 97 -59.74 89.37 13.15
CA SER A 97 -59.85 87.93 13.41
C SER A 97 -59.37 87.11 12.20
N LEU A 98 -59.74 87.53 10.99
CA LEU A 98 -59.38 86.83 9.77
C LEU A 98 -57.89 87.02 9.41
N ALA A 99 -57.34 88.21 9.64
CA ALA A 99 -55.90 88.47 9.55
C ALA A 99 -55.09 87.63 10.55
N LEU A 100 -55.57 87.51 11.79
CA LEU A 100 -54.95 86.65 12.80
C LEU A 100 -55.04 85.17 12.42
N ALA A 101 -56.18 84.69 11.93
CA ALA A 101 -56.35 83.31 11.49
C ALA A 101 -55.43 82.96 10.31
N LEU A 102 -55.24 83.88 9.35
CA LEU A 102 -54.27 83.73 8.26
C LEU A 102 -52.83 83.70 8.78
N THR A 103 -52.50 84.56 9.74
CA THR A 103 -51.16 84.61 10.33
C THR A 103 -50.82 83.31 11.09
N ILE A 104 -51.78 82.79 11.87
CA ILE A 104 -51.63 81.51 12.57
C ILE A 104 -51.46 80.35 11.57
N SER A 105 -52.27 80.33 10.50
CA SER A 105 -52.16 79.32 9.43
C SER A 105 -50.79 79.33 8.77
N PHE A 106 -50.27 80.52 8.47
CA PHE A 106 -48.97 80.69 7.83
C PHE A 106 -47.82 80.24 8.74
N LEU A 107 -47.80 80.68 10.00
CA LEU A 107 -46.76 80.29 10.96
C LEU A 107 -46.72 78.76 11.15
N ALA A 108 -47.87 78.11 11.25
CA ALA A 108 -47.96 76.65 11.36
C ALA A 108 -47.39 75.93 10.13
N MET A 109 -47.61 76.48 8.93
CA MET A 109 -47.07 75.94 7.68
C MET A 109 -45.54 76.09 7.59
N GLU A 110 -44.99 77.20 8.06
CA GLU A 110 -43.54 77.42 8.06
C GLU A 110 -42.82 76.50 9.05
N GLU A 111 -43.39 76.27 10.23
CA GLU A 111 -42.89 75.30 11.20
C GLU A 111 -42.90 73.87 10.62
N LEU A 112 -43.97 73.48 9.94
CA LEU A 112 -44.07 72.16 9.30
C LEU A 112 -43.01 71.98 8.20
N LYS A 113 -42.77 73.02 7.39
CA LYS A 113 -41.76 72.99 6.33
C LYS A 113 -40.35 72.83 6.91
N LYS A 114 -40.03 73.54 8.00
CA LYS A 114 -38.74 73.39 8.71
C LYS A 114 -38.58 71.96 9.25
N TYR A 115 -39.63 71.42 9.89
CA TYR A 115 -39.62 70.06 10.42
C TYR A 115 -39.38 69.01 9.31
N TYR A 116 -40.05 69.12 8.17
CA TYR A 116 -39.88 68.21 7.05
C TYR A 116 -38.45 68.26 6.47
N HIS A 117 -37.86 69.45 6.36
CA HIS A 117 -36.46 69.59 5.90
C HIS A 117 -35.47 68.95 6.86
N THR A 118 -35.64 69.13 8.18
CA THR A 118 -34.79 68.47 9.18
C THR A 118 -34.93 66.95 9.09
N LEU A 119 -36.16 66.44 9.06
CA LEU A 119 -36.43 65.00 8.95
C LEU A 119 -35.84 64.39 7.68
N LYS A 120 -35.94 65.12 6.56
CA LYS A 120 -35.36 64.70 5.28
C LYS A 120 -33.83 64.68 5.34
N SER A 121 -33.20 65.70 5.94
CA SER A 121 -31.74 65.74 6.07
C SER A 121 -31.18 64.66 6.99
N GLU A 122 -31.86 64.34 8.10
CA GLU A 122 -31.50 63.24 9.00
C GLU A 122 -31.74 61.88 8.34
N GLY A 123 -32.83 61.74 7.58
CA GLY A 123 -33.13 60.57 6.77
C GLY A 123 -32.05 60.32 5.71
N ASP A 124 -31.67 61.33 4.94
CA ASP A 124 -30.64 61.21 3.90
C ASP A 124 -29.27 60.88 4.52
N HIS A 125 -28.93 61.47 5.68
CA HIS A 125 -27.67 61.19 6.37
C HIS A 125 -27.60 59.75 6.93
N SER A 126 -28.68 59.28 7.56
CA SER A 126 -28.76 57.91 8.08
C SER A 126 -28.74 56.86 6.96
N ILE A 127 -29.41 57.13 5.83
CA ILE A 127 -29.36 56.28 4.64
C ILE A 127 -27.94 56.23 4.06
N ALA A 128 -27.25 57.38 3.98
CA ALA A 128 -25.86 57.44 3.51
C ALA A 128 -24.92 56.64 4.43
N GLN A 129 -25.08 56.78 5.75
CA GLN A 129 -24.29 56.01 6.72
C GLN A 129 -24.56 54.50 6.61
N LEU A 130 -25.81 54.10 6.42
CA LEU A 130 -26.18 52.69 6.22
C LEU A 130 -25.59 52.13 4.91
N LYS A 131 -25.53 52.95 3.85
CA LYS A 131 -24.92 52.54 2.58
C LYS A 131 -23.42 52.30 2.73
N VAL A 132 -22.72 53.15 3.49
CA VAL A 132 -21.29 52.98 3.78
C VAL A 132 -21.05 51.73 4.63
N SER A 133 -21.86 51.51 5.67
CA SER A 133 -21.70 50.31 6.52
C SER A 133 -21.98 49.03 5.73
N LEU A 134 -22.99 49.03 4.86
CA LEU A 134 -23.28 47.89 3.97
C LEU A 134 -22.12 47.61 3.01
N HIS A 135 -21.50 48.64 2.44
CA HIS A 135 -20.33 48.48 1.58
C HIS A 135 -19.13 47.89 2.34
N MET A 136 -18.86 48.40 3.55
CA MET A 136 -17.79 47.89 4.41
C MET A 136 -18.03 46.42 4.82
N ILE A 137 -19.27 46.04 5.10
CA ILE A 137 -19.63 44.64 5.39
C ILE A 137 -19.45 43.78 4.12
N GLY A 138 -19.85 44.28 2.95
CA GLY A 138 -19.66 43.59 1.68
C GLY A 138 -18.18 43.35 1.35
N GLU A 139 -17.32 44.36 1.54
CA GLU A 139 -15.88 44.22 1.35
C GLU A 139 -15.25 43.26 2.35
N LYS A 140 -15.64 43.32 3.63
CA LYS A 140 -15.18 42.36 4.64
C LYS A 140 -15.59 40.94 4.28
N ALA A 141 -16.85 40.70 3.94
CA ALA A 141 -17.35 39.39 3.52
C ALA A 141 -16.62 38.87 2.26
N ALA A 142 -16.36 39.74 1.28
CA ALA A 142 -15.57 39.37 0.10
C ALA A 142 -14.12 39.01 0.46
N SER A 143 -13.50 39.75 1.39
CA SER A 143 -12.14 39.47 1.85
C SER A 143 -12.06 38.15 2.64
N GLU A 144 -13.04 37.87 3.49
CA GLU A 144 -13.13 36.62 4.26
C GLU A 144 -13.39 35.44 3.33
N LYS A 145 -14.28 35.60 2.34
CA LYS A 145 -14.53 34.58 1.32
C LYS A 145 -13.24 34.23 0.56
N ARG A 146 -12.45 35.21 0.12
CA ARG A 146 -11.16 34.97 -0.55
C ARG A 146 -10.15 34.26 0.36
N LYS A 147 -10.10 34.60 1.65
CA LYS A 147 -9.24 33.90 2.62
C LYS A 147 -9.65 32.44 2.76
N VAL A 148 -10.94 32.18 2.95
CA VAL A 148 -11.46 30.81 3.04
C VAL A 148 -11.20 30.03 1.75
N GLU A 149 -11.43 30.62 0.59
CA GLU A 149 -11.12 29.98 -0.71
C GLU A 149 -9.63 29.63 -0.82
N SER A 150 -8.73 30.54 -0.42
CA SER A 150 -7.28 30.27 -0.43
C SER A 150 -6.88 29.16 0.54
N GLU A 151 -7.55 29.08 1.68
CA GLU A 151 -7.29 28.06 2.70
C GLU A 151 -7.82 26.69 2.27
N VAL A 152 -8.99 26.64 1.63
CA VAL A 152 -9.53 25.44 0.99
C VAL A 152 -8.61 24.96 -0.13
N GLU A 153 -8.09 25.86 -0.97
CA GLU A 153 -7.14 25.49 -2.03
C GLU A 153 -5.83 24.94 -1.45
N ARG A 154 -5.31 25.55 -0.38
CA ARG A 154 -4.13 25.05 0.33
C ARG A 154 -4.38 23.64 0.90
N LEU A 155 -5.49 23.45 1.61
CA LEU A 155 -5.85 22.15 2.19
C LEU A 155 -6.06 21.08 1.10
N HIS A 156 -6.63 21.46 -0.05
CA HIS A 156 -6.78 20.53 -1.16
C HIS A 156 -5.43 20.11 -1.77
N LYS A 157 -4.47 21.04 -1.88
CA LYS A 157 -3.09 20.73 -2.29
C LYS A 157 -2.39 19.81 -1.29
N GLU A 158 -2.54 20.07 0.01
CA GLU A 158 -1.98 19.22 1.07
C GLU A 158 -2.60 17.82 1.07
N LEU A 159 -3.92 17.72 0.89
CA LEU A 159 -4.61 16.43 0.79
C LEU A 159 -4.12 15.64 -0.42
N LYS A 160 -3.95 16.30 -1.56
CA LYS A 160 -3.42 15.66 -2.78
C LYS A 160 -1.98 15.19 -2.58
N ALA A 161 -1.11 16.03 -2.02
CA ALA A 161 0.28 15.65 -1.73
C ALA A 161 0.35 14.47 -0.76
N SER A 162 -0.46 14.47 0.29
CA SER A 162 -0.54 13.35 1.24
C SER A 162 -1.08 12.07 0.59
N HIS A 163 -2.01 12.17 -0.35
CA HIS A 163 -2.51 11.03 -1.11
C HIS A 163 -1.42 10.44 -2.01
N ASP A 164 -0.69 11.30 -2.73
CA ASP A 164 0.43 10.89 -3.59
C ASP A 164 1.55 10.21 -2.77
N GLU A 165 1.88 10.75 -1.58
CA GLU A 165 2.81 10.14 -0.62
C GLU A 165 2.32 8.76 -0.13
N MET A 166 1.04 8.65 0.23
CA MET A 166 0.44 7.39 0.65
C MET A 166 0.50 6.34 -0.47
N GLN A 167 0.22 6.73 -1.72
CA GLN A 167 0.31 5.84 -2.87
C GLN A 167 1.75 5.38 -3.11
N ALA A 168 2.73 6.27 -2.97
CA ALA A 168 4.15 5.91 -3.06
C ALA A 168 4.56 4.92 -1.95
N LEU A 169 4.09 5.12 -0.72
CA LEU A 169 4.34 4.19 0.39
C LEU A 169 3.69 2.82 0.14
N LEU A 170 2.47 2.78 -0.41
CA LEU A 170 1.82 1.51 -0.76
C LEU A 170 2.61 0.74 -1.83
N GLN A 171 3.11 1.42 -2.86
CA GLN A 171 3.98 0.81 -3.87
C GLN A 171 5.29 0.30 -3.26
N LEU A 172 5.88 1.04 -2.31
CA LEU A 172 7.09 0.60 -1.60
C LEU A 172 6.82 -0.64 -0.74
N VAL A 173 5.67 -0.69 -0.05
CA VAL A 173 5.25 -1.84 0.76
C VAL A 173 5.04 -3.07 -0.13
N GLU A 174 4.41 -2.89 -1.28
CA GLU A 174 4.21 -3.98 -2.25
C GLU A 174 5.54 -4.49 -2.82
N ALA A 175 6.45 -3.58 -3.21
CA ALA A 175 7.79 -3.94 -3.66
C ALA A 175 8.60 -4.67 -2.56
N SER A 176 8.50 -4.19 -1.31
CA SER A 176 9.13 -4.83 -0.15
C SER A 176 8.58 -6.22 0.11
N ARG A 177 7.25 -6.40 -0.02
CA ARG A 177 6.59 -7.70 0.10
C ARG A 177 7.07 -8.67 -0.98
N VAL A 178 7.14 -8.24 -2.23
CA VAL A 178 7.63 -9.09 -3.34
C VAL A 178 9.09 -9.50 -3.11
N GLU A 179 9.95 -8.58 -2.67
CA GLU A 179 11.35 -8.93 -2.39
C GLU A 179 11.48 -9.85 -1.16
N ALA A 180 10.62 -9.69 -0.15
CA ALA A 180 10.57 -10.59 1.00
C ALA A 180 10.12 -12.01 0.61
N GLU A 181 9.06 -12.14 -0.21
CA GLU A 181 8.60 -13.43 -0.75
C GLU A 181 9.69 -14.12 -1.58
N LYS A 182 10.39 -13.35 -2.43
CA LYS A 182 11.53 -13.86 -3.21
C LYS A 182 12.70 -14.30 -2.34
N SER A 183 13.04 -13.53 -1.31
CA SER A 183 14.10 -13.87 -0.35
C SER A 183 13.74 -15.12 0.44
N GLN A 184 12.47 -15.26 0.86
CA GLN A 184 11.98 -16.46 1.52
C GLN A 184 12.11 -17.69 0.61
N TYR A 185 11.67 -17.59 -0.65
CA TYR A 185 11.79 -18.68 -1.62
C TYR A 185 13.26 -19.09 -1.87
N GLN A 186 14.16 -18.11 -2.00
CA GLN A 186 15.59 -18.35 -2.13
C GLN A 186 16.16 -19.06 -0.89
N ASN A 187 15.76 -18.64 0.31
CA ASN A 187 16.20 -19.24 1.56
C ASN A 187 15.69 -20.67 1.73
N GLU A 188 14.42 -20.94 1.39
CA GLU A 188 13.86 -22.29 1.36
C GLU A 188 14.61 -23.20 0.37
N THR A 189 14.93 -22.67 -0.81
CA THR A 189 15.70 -23.39 -1.84
C THR A 189 17.11 -23.72 -1.36
N LEU A 190 17.83 -22.73 -0.80
CA LEU A 190 19.17 -22.92 -0.25
C LEU A 190 19.17 -23.87 0.96
N SER A 191 18.13 -23.81 1.79
CA SER A 191 17.94 -24.74 2.92
C SER A 191 17.77 -26.18 2.43
N ALA A 192 16.92 -26.39 1.41
CA ALA A 192 16.73 -27.69 0.79
C ALA A 192 18.01 -28.23 0.14
N GLU A 193 18.77 -27.37 -0.55
CA GLU A 193 20.07 -27.74 -1.14
C GLU A 193 21.09 -28.09 -0.06
N SER A 194 21.18 -27.30 1.01
CA SER A 194 22.06 -27.55 2.16
C SER A 194 21.74 -28.90 2.81
N LEU A 195 20.45 -29.21 3.03
CA LEU A 195 20.04 -30.52 3.55
C LEU A 195 20.40 -31.67 2.61
N LYS A 196 20.26 -31.49 1.29
CA LYS A 196 20.66 -32.49 0.30
C LYS A 196 22.17 -32.73 0.31
N GLN A 197 22.97 -31.67 0.36
CA GLN A 197 24.43 -31.75 0.47
C GLN A 197 24.85 -32.40 1.79
N HIS A 198 24.18 -32.09 2.89
CA HIS A 198 24.45 -32.72 4.19
C HIS A 198 24.23 -34.24 4.14
N ARG A 199 23.11 -34.68 3.56
CA ARG A 199 22.84 -36.11 3.34
C ARG A 199 23.90 -36.77 2.46
N GLN A 200 24.34 -36.11 1.40
CA GLN A 200 25.42 -36.63 0.53
C GLN A 200 26.73 -36.78 1.31
N ILE A 201 27.11 -35.79 2.10
CA ILE A 201 28.31 -35.87 2.96
C ILE A 201 28.20 -37.03 3.94
N GLU A 202 27.04 -37.23 4.55
CA GLU A 202 26.81 -38.33 5.48
C GLU A 202 26.93 -39.69 4.79
N THR A 203 26.37 -39.85 3.58
CA THR A 203 26.53 -41.09 2.80
C THR A 203 27.99 -41.34 2.40
N LEU A 204 28.73 -40.30 2.00
CA LEU A 204 30.15 -40.42 1.67
C LEU A 204 31.00 -40.78 2.89
N LYS A 205 30.65 -40.24 4.08
CA LYS A 205 31.31 -40.62 5.34
C LYS A 205 31.09 -42.09 5.67
N LEU A 206 29.88 -42.62 5.49
CA LEU A 206 29.59 -44.03 5.69
C LEU A 206 30.37 -44.92 4.71
N GLN A 207 30.37 -44.59 3.42
CA GLN A 207 31.18 -45.31 2.42
C GLN A 207 32.68 -45.25 2.72
N SER A 208 33.17 -44.09 3.18
CA SER A 208 34.56 -43.95 3.60
C SER A 208 34.89 -44.81 4.81
N ALA A 209 33.97 -44.97 5.77
CA ALA A 209 34.16 -45.84 6.92
C ALA A 209 34.16 -47.32 6.50
N GLU A 210 33.21 -47.74 5.66
CA GLU A 210 33.16 -49.10 5.11
C GLU A 210 34.44 -49.46 4.35
N SER A 211 34.90 -48.58 3.45
CA SER A 211 36.15 -48.79 2.70
C SER A 211 37.40 -48.80 3.58
N MET A 212 37.42 -48.06 4.69
CA MET A 212 38.48 -48.15 5.69
C MET A 212 38.48 -49.51 6.40
N GLU A 213 37.31 -50.01 6.80
CA GLU A 213 37.17 -51.32 7.43
C GLU A 213 37.59 -52.46 6.48
N GLU A 214 37.20 -52.37 5.20
CA GLU A 214 37.65 -53.29 4.17
C GLU A 214 39.17 -53.27 4.01
N LEU A 215 39.79 -52.08 3.99
CA LEU A 215 41.23 -51.92 3.89
C LEU A 215 41.96 -52.53 5.09
N GLU A 216 41.48 -52.29 6.31
CA GLU A 216 42.02 -52.90 7.54
C GLU A 216 41.93 -54.43 7.49
N SER A 217 40.79 -54.96 7.05
CA SER A 217 40.60 -56.42 6.92
C SER A 217 41.57 -57.02 5.89
N LEU A 218 41.79 -56.33 4.77
CA LEU A 218 42.71 -56.77 3.71
C LEU A 218 44.16 -56.71 4.19
N GLN A 219 44.51 -55.66 4.95
CA GLN A 219 45.82 -55.53 5.57
C GLN A 219 46.08 -56.66 6.58
N GLU A 220 45.08 -57.00 7.41
CA GLU A 220 45.19 -58.11 8.35
C GLU A 220 45.36 -59.46 7.62
N GLN A 221 44.58 -59.71 6.56
CA GLN A 221 44.73 -60.89 5.71
C GLN A 221 46.13 -60.96 5.09
N HIS A 222 46.65 -59.83 4.58
CA HIS A 222 47.97 -59.76 4.00
C HIS A 222 49.07 -60.09 5.02
N MET A 223 48.95 -59.56 6.25
CA MET A 223 49.87 -59.87 7.34
C MET A 223 49.84 -61.35 7.74
N ARG A 224 48.65 -61.96 7.82
CA ARG A 224 48.49 -63.40 8.07
C ARG A 224 49.15 -64.24 6.98
N LEU A 225 48.94 -63.89 5.70
CA LEU A 225 49.56 -64.58 4.57
C LEU A 225 51.09 -64.43 4.56
N LEU A 226 51.61 -63.25 4.89
CA LEU A 226 53.06 -63.02 5.05
C LEU A 226 53.65 -63.90 6.15
N GLU A 227 52.97 -64.01 7.29
CA GLU A 227 53.42 -64.87 8.39
C GLU A 227 53.39 -66.35 8.01
N GLU A 228 52.34 -66.79 7.30
CA GLU A 228 52.24 -68.16 6.78
C GLU A 228 53.35 -68.45 5.76
N ASN A 229 53.62 -67.52 4.85
CA ASN A 229 54.74 -67.64 3.90
C ASN A 229 56.09 -67.69 4.61
N ARG A 230 56.31 -66.87 5.66
CA ARG A 230 57.51 -66.97 6.51
C ARG A 230 57.64 -68.36 7.16
N LYS A 231 56.55 -68.92 7.67
CA LYS A 231 56.53 -70.29 8.24
C LYS A 231 56.86 -71.34 7.17
N ARG A 232 56.30 -71.22 5.97
CA ARG A 232 56.60 -72.11 4.83
C ARG A 232 58.06 -72.00 4.39
N LEU A 233 58.61 -70.79 4.29
CA LEU A 233 60.03 -70.56 3.99
C LEU A 233 60.95 -71.19 5.04
N LYS A 234 60.63 -71.07 6.34
CA LYS A 234 61.39 -71.74 7.40
C LYS A 234 61.35 -73.27 7.24
N LYS A 235 60.17 -73.85 6.97
CA LYS A 235 60.04 -75.30 6.72
C LYS A 235 60.84 -75.75 5.49
N LEU A 236 60.77 -74.99 4.40
CA LEU A 236 61.53 -75.27 3.17
C LEU A 236 63.04 -75.19 3.41
N ASN A 237 63.49 -74.21 4.19
CA ASN A 237 64.91 -74.07 4.52
C ASN A 237 65.37 -75.23 5.43
N HIS A 238 64.55 -75.66 6.39
CA HIS A 238 64.85 -76.84 7.21
C HIS A 238 64.94 -78.11 6.36
N ALA A 239 63.96 -78.36 5.49
CA ALA A 239 64.00 -79.49 4.56
C ALA A 239 65.22 -79.44 3.64
N ARG A 240 65.64 -78.24 3.19
CA ARG A 240 66.88 -78.06 2.42
C ARG A 240 68.11 -78.45 3.22
N THR A 241 68.19 -78.07 4.50
CA THR A 241 69.30 -78.47 5.37
C THR A 241 69.32 -79.97 5.64
N GLU A 242 68.18 -80.60 5.90
CA GLU A 242 68.07 -82.04 6.06
C GLU A 242 68.47 -82.78 4.79
N TYR A 243 68.02 -82.31 3.62
CA TYR A 243 68.42 -82.89 2.33
C TYR A 243 69.93 -82.80 2.11
N ALA A 244 70.55 -81.65 2.43
CA ALA A 244 72.01 -81.50 2.36
C ALA A 244 72.75 -82.43 3.34
N GLN A 245 72.23 -82.62 4.55
CA GLN A 245 72.77 -83.59 5.50
C GLN A 245 72.62 -85.03 5.01
N MET A 246 71.46 -85.39 4.44
CA MET A 246 71.26 -86.71 3.81
C MET A 246 72.20 -86.92 2.63
N GLN A 247 72.46 -85.91 1.80
CA GLN A 247 73.46 -85.99 0.74
C GLN A 247 74.86 -86.26 1.30
N LEU A 248 75.27 -85.56 2.37
CA LEU A 248 76.56 -85.81 3.01
C LEU A 248 76.66 -87.21 3.62
N LEU A 249 75.58 -87.70 4.25
CA LEU A 249 75.52 -89.07 4.78
C LEU A 249 75.55 -90.10 3.65
N PHE A 250 74.86 -89.84 2.54
CA PHE A 250 74.89 -90.70 1.36
C PHE A 250 76.28 -90.72 0.73
N ASP A 251 76.95 -89.57 0.60
CA ASP A 251 78.32 -89.49 0.12
C ASP A 251 79.31 -90.22 1.05
N ALA A 252 79.11 -90.12 2.37
CA ALA A 252 79.90 -90.86 3.36
C ALA A 252 79.67 -92.37 3.25
N ALA A 253 78.41 -92.81 3.18
CA ALA A 253 78.04 -94.20 2.97
C ALA A 253 78.57 -94.72 1.63
N GLN A 254 78.52 -93.92 0.56
CA GLN A 254 79.07 -94.27 -0.74
C GLN A 254 80.59 -94.43 -0.68
N LYS A 255 81.30 -93.56 0.04
CA LYS A 255 82.74 -93.72 0.30
C LYS A 255 83.05 -94.99 1.10
N ASP A 256 82.25 -95.30 2.11
CA ASP A 256 82.42 -96.53 2.89
C ASP A 256 82.07 -97.78 2.09
N PHE A 257 81.05 -97.73 1.23
CA PHE A 257 80.78 -98.77 0.23
C PHE A 257 81.94 -98.93 -0.76
N GLN A 258 82.59 -97.85 -1.19
CA GLN A 258 83.77 -97.93 -2.04
C GLN A 258 84.97 -98.56 -1.32
N LYS A 259 85.20 -98.22 -0.03
CA LYS A 259 86.21 -98.90 0.80
C LYS A 259 85.88 -100.38 0.98
N PHE A 260 84.63 -100.72 1.28
CA PHE A 260 84.17 -102.10 1.41
C PHE A 260 84.33 -102.87 0.09
N ARG A 261 84.04 -102.23 -1.05
CA ARG A 261 84.28 -102.79 -2.38
C ARG A 261 85.77 -102.98 -2.66
N ALA A 262 86.64 -102.09 -2.21
CA ALA A 262 88.09 -102.26 -2.28
C ALA A 262 88.58 -103.43 -1.41
N VAL A 263 87.98 -103.63 -0.22
CA VAL A 263 88.24 -104.80 0.65
C VAL A 263 87.73 -106.10 0.03
N ILE A 264 86.55 -106.10 -0.59
CA ILE A 264 86.06 -107.27 -1.33
C ILE A 264 86.97 -107.57 -2.54
N LEU A 265 87.44 -106.55 -3.25
CA LEU A 265 88.39 -106.75 -4.35
C LEU A 265 89.75 -107.25 -3.86
N SER A 266 90.24 -106.83 -2.69
CA SER A 266 91.46 -107.37 -2.09
C SER A 266 91.28 -108.78 -1.53
N GLN A 267 90.10 -109.12 -0.98
CA GLN A 267 89.73 -110.51 -0.64
C GLN A 267 89.59 -111.38 -1.89
N ARG A 268 89.09 -110.82 -3.01
CA ARG A 268 89.01 -111.53 -4.29
C ARG A 268 90.38 -111.76 -4.93
N GLN A 269 91.36 -110.88 -4.67
CA GLN A 269 92.78 -111.11 -5.00
C GLN A 269 93.44 -112.18 -4.12
N GLN A 270 92.93 -112.45 -2.91
CA GLN A 270 93.43 -113.52 -2.05
C GLN A 270 92.77 -114.90 -2.29
N LEU A 271 91.74 -114.99 -3.14
CA LEU A 271 90.92 -116.20 -3.33
C LEU A 271 90.77 -116.64 -4.79
N GLN A 272 91.77 -116.38 -5.65
CA GLN A 272 91.80 -116.90 -7.03
C GLN A 272 93.15 -117.52 -7.43
N GLU A 273 93.44 -118.69 -6.85
CA GLU A 273 94.18 -119.77 -7.52
C GLU A 273 93.41 -121.10 -7.31
N LYS A 274 92.24 -121.23 -7.98
CA LYS A 274 91.67 -122.50 -8.47
C LYS A 274 90.28 -122.27 -9.11
N THR A 275 90.30 -122.29 -10.46
CA THR A 275 89.35 -122.91 -11.42
C THR A 275 87.85 -123.05 -11.03
N VAL A 276 86.87 -122.35 -11.64
CA VAL A 276 86.24 -122.48 -13.01
C VAL A 276 85.13 -123.59 -13.05
N PRO A 277 84.05 -123.59 -13.89
CA PRO A 277 83.05 -122.60 -14.42
C PRO A 277 81.56 -123.06 -14.13
N ILE A 278 80.43 -122.38 -14.46
CA ILE A 278 79.62 -122.46 -15.72
C ILE A 278 78.27 -121.67 -15.57
N THR A 279 78.13 -120.54 -16.31
CA THR A 279 77.01 -120.09 -17.20
C THR A 279 75.59 -119.62 -16.69
N PRO A 280 74.64 -119.11 -17.53
CA PRO A 280 74.51 -117.67 -17.89
C PRO A 280 73.04 -117.14 -18.08
N VAL A 281 72.67 -115.88 -17.76
CA VAL A 281 71.41 -115.30 -18.33
C VAL A 281 71.46 -113.77 -18.54
N LYS A 282 71.49 -113.40 -19.83
CA LYS A 282 70.85 -112.30 -20.60
C LYS A 282 70.63 -110.89 -19.99
N THR A 283 71.31 -109.91 -20.60
CA THR A 283 70.93 -108.49 -20.86
C THR A 283 69.63 -108.37 -21.69
N PRO A 284 69.04 -107.18 -21.96
CA PRO A 284 69.24 -105.79 -21.48
C PRO A 284 67.91 -105.08 -21.06
N ALA A 285 67.90 -103.87 -20.47
CA ALA A 285 66.85 -102.83 -20.74
C ALA A 285 67.02 -101.51 -19.95
N LYS A 286 66.65 -100.43 -20.66
CA LYS A 286 66.53 -99.01 -20.31
C LYS A 286 65.48 -98.69 -19.21
N PRO A 287 65.47 -97.45 -18.68
CA PRO A 287 64.82 -97.08 -17.42
C PRO A 287 63.31 -96.90 -17.55
N LYS A 288 62.57 -97.22 -16.49
CA LYS A 288 61.15 -96.89 -16.34
C LYS A 288 60.82 -96.40 -14.93
N SER A 289 59.83 -95.52 -14.92
CA SER A 289 59.05 -94.97 -13.79
C SER A 289 59.58 -93.70 -13.10
N GLN A 290 59.53 -92.59 -13.83
CA GLN A 290 59.41 -91.24 -13.24
C GLN A 290 58.18 -90.49 -13.80
N GLU A 291 57.15 -91.23 -14.24
CA GLU A 291 55.91 -90.66 -14.80
C GLU A 291 54.69 -90.76 -13.87
N ASP A 292 54.61 -91.73 -12.95
CA ASP A 292 53.39 -91.91 -12.12
C ASP A 292 53.22 -90.89 -10.98
N ARG A 293 54.32 -90.38 -10.40
CA ARG A 293 54.25 -89.41 -9.28
C ARG A 293 53.94 -87.99 -9.74
N SER A 294 54.45 -87.59 -10.89
CA SER A 294 54.19 -86.29 -11.52
C SER A 294 52.77 -86.22 -12.08
N GLN A 295 52.26 -87.29 -12.69
CA GLN A 295 50.88 -87.35 -13.18
C GLN A 295 49.84 -87.33 -12.04
N GLN A 296 50.09 -88.01 -10.91
CA GLN A 296 49.21 -87.93 -9.72
C GLN A 296 49.21 -86.56 -9.04
N LEU A 297 50.35 -85.85 -9.01
CA LEU A 297 50.43 -84.48 -8.47
C LEU A 297 49.67 -83.50 -9.36
N VAL A 298 49.82 -83.61 -10.68
CA VAL A 298 49.12 -82.76 -11.67
C VAL A 298 47.60 -82.97 -11.62
N LEU A 299 47.13 -84.21 -11.50
CA LEU A 299 45.70 -84.54 -11.34
C LEU A 299 45.11 -83.94 -10.05
N LYS A 300 45.84 -83.98 -8.92
CA LYS A 300 45.39 -83.37 -7.67
C LYS A 300 45.32 -81.85 -7.73
N THR A 301 46.27 -81.18 -8.39
CA THR A 301 46.18 -79.72 -8.62
C THR A 301 45.02 -79.39 -9.55
N LEU A 302 44.80 -80.15 -10.63
CA LEU A 302 43.68 -79.94 -11.54
C LEU A 302 42.30 -80.15 -10.90
N GLU A 303 42.14 -81.13 -9.99
CA GLU A 303 40.90 -81.28 -9.22
C GLU A 303 40.67 -80.10 -8.26
N LYS A 304 41.74 -79.64 -7.59
CA LYS A 304 41.66 -78.49 -6.70
C LYS A 304 41.31 -77.21 -7.48
N ASP A 305 41.93 -77.01 -8.63
CA ASP A 305 41.66 -75.86 -9.50
C ASP A 305 40.23 -75.93 -10.07
N LYS A 306 39.75 -77.12 -10.48
CA LYS A 306 38.36 -77.32 -10.91
C LYS A 306 37.35 -76.97 -9.82
N THR A 307 37.61 -77.36 -8.57
CA THR A 307 36.71 -77.00 -7.45
C THR A 307 36.73 -75.50 -7.14
N THR A 308 37.89 -74.85 -7.31
CA THR A 308 38.05 -73.42 -7.09
C THR A 308 37.35 -72.61 -8.19
N ILE A 309 37.52 -73.01 -9.45
CA ILE A 309 36.82 -72.43 -10.60
C ILE A 309 35.31 -72.61 -10.48
N LYS A 310 34.83 -73.79 -10.04
CA LYS A 310 33.39 -74.02 -9.82
C LYS A 310 32.81 -73.09 -8.76
N LYS A 311 33.52 -72.88 -7.64
CA LYS A 311 33.10 -71.92 -6.61
C LYS A 311 33.11 -70.47 -7.11
N MET A 312 34.13 -70.07 -7.87
CA MET A 312 34.16 -68.74 -8.48
C MET A 312 33.02 -68.53 -9.47
N TYR A 313 32.67 -69.56 -10.26
CA TYR A 313 31.54 -69.50 -11.19
C TYR A 313 30.19 -69.39 -10.46
N GLU A 314 29.97 -70.19 -9.41
CA GLU A 314 28.76 -70.11 -8.57
C GLU A 314 28.62 -68.74 -7.88
N GLN A 315 29.74 -68.15 -7.45
CA GLN A 315 29.76 -66.81 -6.88
C GLN A 315 29.42 -65.75 -7.93
N MET A 316 30.03 -65.82 -9.12
CA MET A 316 29.72 -64.93 -10.25
C MET A 316 28.24 -64.99 -10.65
N GLN A 317 27.65 -66.19 -10.61
CA GLN A 317 26.23 -66.39 -10.95
C GLN A 317 25.30 -65.79 -9.88
N LYS A 318 25.69 -65.83 -8.60
CA LYS A 318 24.99 -65.14 -7.50
C LYS A 318 25.10 -63.63 -7.62
N ASP A 319 26.27 -63.12 -7.97
CA ASP A 319 26.48 -61.67 -8.11
C ASP A 319 25.73 -61.14 -9.34
N HIS A 320 25.71 -61.89 -10.44
CA HIS A 320 24.94 -61.52 -11.62
C HIS A 320 23.43 -61.49 -11.35
N THR A 321 22.88 -62.46 -10.60
CA THR A 321 21.46 -62.46 -10.24
C THR A 321 21.09 -61.33 -9.29
N LYS A 322 21.96 -60.97 -8.33
CA LYS A 322 21.79 -59.77 -7.48
C LYS A 322 21.80 -58.49 -8.30
N LEU A 323 22.79 -58.30 -9.18
CA LEU A 323 22.87 -57.12 -10.05
C LEU A 323 21.64 -57.00 -10.94
N THR A 324 21.15 -58.11 -11.50
CA THR A 324 19.94 -58.10 -12.35
C THR A 324 18.70 -57.69 -11.56
N LYS A 325 18.60 -58.07 -10.28
CA LYS A 325 17.50 -57.68 -9.40
C LYS A 325 17.54 -56.18 -9.08
N ILE A 326 18.73 -55.66 -8.72
CA ILE A 326 18.95 -54.23 -8.46
C ILE A 326 18.61 -53.39 -9.70
N LEU A 327 19.00 -53.86 -10.90
CA LEU A 327 18.72 -53.15 -12.15
C LEU A 327 17.21 -53.11 -12.48
N LYS A 328 16.45 -54.14 -12.12
CA LYS A 328 14.98 -54.13 -12.26
C LYS A 328 14.30 -53.19 -11.26
N GLU A 329 14.76 -53.18 -10.01
CA GLU A 329 14.25 -52.27 -8.97
C GLU A 329 14.55 -50.80 -9.30
N ALA A 330 15.76 -50.51 -9.81
CA ALA A 330 16.14 -49.17 -10.26
C ALA A 330 15.26 -48.68 -11.43
N LYS A 331 15.00 -49.54 -12.42
CA LYS A 331 14.10 -49.19 -13.54
C LYS A 331 12.66 -48.94 -13.10
N ALA A 332 12.14 -49.74 -12.16
CA ALA A 332 10.79 -49.54 -11.63
C ALA A 332 10.68 -48.20 -10.87
N ASN A 333 11.70 -47.83 -10.08
CA ASN A 333 11.73 -46.53 -9.39
C ASN A 333 11.84 -45.35 -10.37
N GLU A 334 12.60 -45.49 -11.45
CA GLU A 334 12.66 -44.45 -12.50
C GLU A 334 11.30 -44.28 -13.19
N GLU A 335 10.61 -45.35 -13.54
CA GLU A 335 9.26 -45.30 -14.15
C GLU A 335 8.23 -44.66 -13.21
N GLU A 336 8.28 -44.96 -11.90
CA GLU A 336 7.39 -44.36 -10.90
C GLU A 336 7.67 -42.86 -10.70
N HIS A 337 8.94 -42.46 -10.71
CA HIS A 337 9.32 -41.04 -10.66
C HIS A 337 8.89 -40.28 -11.91
N VAL A 338 9.04 -40.87 -13.10
CA VAL A 338 8.59 -40.28 -14.36
C VAL A 338 7.07 -40.08 -14.36
N HIS A 339 6.29 -41.08 -13.94
CA HIS A 339 4.83 -40.94 -13.85
C HIS A 339 4.41 -39.87 -12.83
N THR A 340 5.12 -39.75 -11.71
CA THR A 340 4.85 -38.69 -10.71
C THR A 340 5.13 -37.31 -11.28
N LEU A 341 6.25 -37.15 -12.00
CA LEU A 341 6.61 -35.92 -12.69
C LEU A 341 5.60 -35.55 -13.79
N GLU A 342 5.15 -36.51 -14.61
CA GLU A 342 4.11 -36.28 -15.61
C GLU A 342 2.80 -35.82 -14.99
N SER A 343 2.38 -36.43 -13.88
CA SER A 343 1.19 -36.00 -13.13
C SER A 343 1.32 -34.58 -12.59
N GLN A 344 2.49 -34.22 -12.05
CA GLN A 344 2.76 -32.87 -11.55
C GLN A 344 2.77 -31.82 -12.67
N VAL A 345 3.34 -32.16 -13.84
CA VAL A 345 3.33 -31.30 -15.02
C VAL A 345 1.89 -31.06 -15.49
N LEU A 346 1.06 -32.10 -15.53
CA LEU A 346 -0.35 -31.99 -15.93
C LEU A 346 -1.15 -31.09 -14.98
N ASP A 347 -0.94 -31.24 -13.66
CA ASP A 347 -1.58 -30.40 -12.64
C ASP A 347 -1.12 -28.94 -12.74
N ASN A 348 0.17 -28.70 -12.97
CA ASN A 348 0.71 -27.36 -13.16
C ASN A 348 0.17 -26.71 -14.44
N GLN A 349 0.01 -27.48 -15.51
CA GLN A 349 -0.58 -27.00 -16.75
C GLN A 349 -2.06 -26.62 -16.56
N LYS A 350 -2.82 -27.40 -15.79
CA LYS A 350 -4.21 -27.08 -15.43
C LYS A 350 -4.31 -25.80 -14.59
N LYS A 351 -3.44 -25.63 -13.60
CA LYS A 351 -3.35 -24.39 -12.80
C LYS A 351 -3.01 -23.18 -13.67
N LEU A 352 -2.09 -23.34 -14.63
CA LEU A 352 -1.71 -22.27 -15.55
C LEU A 352 -2.88 -21.84 -16.46
N GLU A 353 -3.66 -22.78 -16.98
CA GLU A 353 -4.84 -22.43 -17.77
C GLU A 353 -5.93 -21.76 -16.92
N GLN A 354 -6.08 -22.17 -15.65
CA GLN A 354 -6.97 -21.51 -14.72
C GLN A 354 -6.55 -20.07 -14.44
N THR A 355 -5.28 -19.81 -14.13
CA THR A 355 -4.79 -18.45 -13.90
C THR A 355 -4.88 -17.57 -15.14
N LYS A 356 -4.64 -18.11 -16.35
CA LYS A 356 -4.90 -17.38 -17.60
C LYS A 356 -6.38 -16.98 -17.73
N SER A 357 -7.30 -17.87 -17.40
CA SER A 357 -8.73 -17.57 -17.48
C SER A 357 -9.16 -16.48 -16.49
N GLU A 358 -8.60 -16.50 -15.27
CA GLU A 358 -8.81 -15.49 -14.25
C GLU A 358 -8.24 -14.13 -14.68
N LEU A 359 -7.05 -14.13 -15.30
CA LEU A 359 -6.42 -12.91 -15.82
C LEU A 359 -7.25 -12.26 -16.93
N VAL A 360 -7.78 -13.06 -17.86
CA VAL A 360 -8.69 -12.57 -18.91
C VAL A 360 -9.99 -12.03 -18.32
N SER A 361 -10.50 -12.62 -17.24
CA SER A 361 -11.68 -12.09 -16.53
C SER A 361 -11.38 -10.72 -15.92
N LEU A 362 -10.24 -10.59 -15.23
CA LEU A 362 -9.80 -9.33 -14.64
C LEU A 362 -9.56 -8.25 -15.69
N GLU A 363 -8.94 -8.58 -16.83
CA GLU A 363 -8.77 -7.64 -17.95
C GLU A 363 -10.12 -7.12 -18.48
N ARG A 364 -11.13 -8.00 -18.57
CA ARG A 364 -12.48 -7.60 -18.97
C ARG A 364 -13.16 -6.70 -17.93
N GLU A 365 -12.98 -6.97 -16.64
CA GLU A 365 -13.49 -6.13 -15.56
C GLU A 365 -12.82 -4.76 -15.55
N ILE A 366 -11.49 -4.71 -15.64
CA ILE A 366 -10.73 -3.45 -15.75
C ILE A 366 -11.19 -2.66 -16.97
N PHE A 367 -11.39 -3.32 -18.11
CA PHE A 367 -11.90 -2.67 -19.31
C PHE A 367 -13.32 -2.13 -19.12
N ALA A 368 -14.21 -2.88 -18.49
CA ALA A 368 -15.57 -2.45 -18.19
C ALA A 368 -15.60 -1.25 -17.24
N VAL A 369 -14.78 -1.27 -16.19
CA VAL A 369 -14.62 -0.16 -15.23
C VAL A 369 -14.06 1.08 -15.93
N LYS A 370 -12.99 0.92 -16.72
CA LYS A 370 -12.38 2.02 -17.50
C LYS A 370 -13.39 2.67 -18.45
N LYS A 371 -14.17 1.85 -19.16
CA LYS A 371 -15.24 2.33 -20.05
C LYS A 371 -16.36 3.04 -19.27
N GLY A 372 -16.73 2.54 -18.08
CA GLY A 372 -17.70 3.19 -17.20
C GLY A 372 -17.21 4.56 -16.71
N MET A 373 -15.95 4.67 -16.30
CA MET A 373 -15.34 5.94 -15.88
C MET A 373 -15.27 6.96 -17.03
N GLN A 374 -14.91 6.53 -18.24
CA GLN A 374 -14.92 7.38 -19.43
C GLN A 374 -16.33 7.90 -19.77
N GLN A 375 -17.36 7.07 -19.62
CA GLN A 375 -18.76 7.48 -19.86
C GLN A 375 -19.28 8.47 -18.80
N GLN A 376 -18.71 8.46 -17.60
CA GLN A 376 -19.03 9.40 -16.52
C GLN A 376 -18.24 10.71 -16.58
N GLY A 377 -17.41 10.91 -17.62
CA GLY A 377 -16.61 12.13 -17.78
C GLY A 377 -15.46 12.26 -16.77
N LEU A 378 -15.13 11.17 -16.07
CA LEU A 378 -13.93 11.08 -15.23
C LEU A 378 -12.77 10.71 -16.14
N GLU A 379 -11.99 11.71 -16.56
CA GLU A 379 -10.73 11.47 -17.27
C GLU A 379 -9.78 10.68 -16.34
N VAL A 380 -9.46 9.45 -16.75
CA VAL A 380 -8.43 8.63 -16.11
C VAL A 380 -7.08 9.13 -16.64
N SER A 381 -6.37 9.92 -15.83
CA SER A 381 -4.96 10.25 -16.04
C SER A 381 -4.06 9.03 -15.87
#